data_AF-A0A0P9K3D0-F1
#
_entry.id   AF-A0A0P9K3D0-F1
#
_cell.length_a   1.000
_cell.length_b   1.000
_cell.length_c   1.000
_cell.angle_alpha   90.00
_cell.angle_beta   90.00
_cell.angle_gamma   90.00
#
_symmetry.space_group_name_H-M   'P 1'
#
loop_
_entity.id
_entity.type
_entity.pdbx_description
1 polymer ?
#
loop_
_entity_poly.entity_id
_entity_poly.type
_entity_poly.pdbx_seq_one_letter_code
_entity_poly.pdbx_strand_id
1 'polypeptide(L)'
;MIDSKIGKRVTVFIHSEYGPFIRISTYDDAGALEDLLDEKYFVLYWKSTPPELVDDGGNEYYFGNAADPVKLQFILDSIVFD
;
A
#
# COMPACT_ATOMS: atom_id res chain seq x y z
N MET A 1 1.14 6.18 7.17
CA MET A 1 0.78 6.93 5.97
C MET A 1 -0.71 7.20 5.99
N ILE A 2 -1.04 8.42 5.63
CA ILE A 2 -2.41 8.86 5.39
C ILE A 2 -2.56 8.92 3.88
N ASP A 3 -3.64 8.34 3.36
CA ASP A 3 -4.00 8.49 1.96
C ASP A 3 -4.42 9.95 1.74
N SER A 4 -3.71 10.65 0.85
CA SER A 4 -3.85 12.08 0.63
C SER A 4 -5.20 12.47 0.03
N LYS A 5 -5.84 11.57 -0.73
CA LYS A 5 -7.14 11.83 -1.37
C LYS A 5 -8.29 11.73 -0.37
N ILE A 6 -8.29 10.71 0.48
CA ILE A 6 -9.41 10.48 1.42
C ILE A 6 -9.14 11.00 2.84
N GLY A 7 -7.91 11.42 3.14
CA GLY A 7 -7.50 11.94 4.45
C GLY A 7 -7.58 10.89 5.56
N LYS A 8 -7.47 9.61 5.21
CA LYS A 8 -7.60 8.49 6.15
C LYS A 8 -6.34 7.65 6.20
N ARG A 9 -6.11 7.02 7.35
CA ARG A 9 -5.05 6.04 7.53
C ARG A 9 -5.23 4.86 6.58
N VAL A 10 -4.17 4.54 5.83
CA VAL A 10 -4.10 3.32 5.03
C VAL A 10 -4.08 2.11 5.97
N THR A 11 -4.99 1.17 5.74
CA THR A 11 -5.17 -0.01 6.59
C THR A 11 -4.78 -1.27 5.82
N VAL A 12 -4.09 -2.18 6.49
CA VAL A 12 -3.81 -3.53 5.96
C VAL A 12 -5.07 -4.37 6.04
N PHE A 13 -5.53 -4.83 4.88
CA PHE A 13 -6.62 -5.78 4.74
C PHE A 13 -6.06 -7.19 4.47
N ILE A 14 -6.88 -8.22 4.67
CA ILE A 14 -6.49 -9.61 4.38
C ILE A 14 -7.35 -10.12 3.22
N HIS A 15 -6.72 -10.38 2.08
CA HIS A 15 -7.34 -11.10 0.97
C HIS A 15 -7.28 -12.60 1.27
N SER A 16 -8.38 -13.32 1.01
CA SER A 16 -8.47 -14.76 1.34
C SER A 16 -7.48 -15.64 0.57
N GLU A 17 -7.07 -15.20 -0.62
CA GLU A 17 -6.15 -15.95 -1.48
C GLU A 17 -4.72 -15.39 -1.45
N TYR A 18 -4.59 -14.07 -1.39
CA TYR A 18 -3.33 -13.36 -1.64
C TYR A 18 -2.69 -12.81 -0.36
N GLY A 19 -3.35 -12.98 0.79
CA GLY A 19 -2.85 -12.54 2.08
C GLY A 19 -3.00 -11.04 2.28
N PRO A 20 -2.12 -10.41 3.09
CA PRO A 20 -2.17 -8.99 3.38
C PRO A 20 -2.08 -8.13 2.13
N PHE A 21 -2.91 -7.10 2.06
CA PHE A 21 -2.86 -6.10 1.00
C PHE A 21 -3.30 -4.73 1.49
N ILE A 22 -2.96 -3.69 0.73
CA ILE A 22 -3.40 -2.31 0.95
C ILE A 22 -3.92 -1.70 -0.34
N ARG A 23 -4.64 -0.59 -0.19
CA ARG A 23 -5.14 0.24 -1.28
C ARG A 23 -4.62 1.68 -1.10
N ILE A 24 -4.08 2.24 -2.16
CA ILE A 24 -3.60 3.62 -2.25
C ILE A 24 -4.36 4.32 -3.38
N SER A 25 -4.91 5.50 -3.10
CA SER A 25 -5.88 6.12 -4.01
C SER A 25 -5.26 6.95 -5.13
N THR A 26 -4.03 7.44 -4.99
CA THR A 26 -3.42 8.39 -5.94
C THR A 26 -2.09 7.89 -6.48
N TYR A 27 -1.73 8.38 -7.67
CA TYR A 27 -0.43 8.17 -8.28
C TYR A 27 0.73 8.63 -7.40
N ASP A 28 0.62 9.82 -6.79
CA ASP A 28 1.70 10.41 -6.00
C ASP A 28 1.98 9.60 -4.71
N ASP A 29 0.92 9.23 -3.98
CA ASP A 29 1.07 8.40 -2.78
C ASP A 29 1.60 7.00 -3.14
N ALA A 30 1.16 6.46 -4.28
CA ALA A 30 1.58 5.16 -4.80
C ALA A 30 3.08 5.17 -5.12
N GLY A 31 3.56 6.18 -5.84
CA GLY A 31 4.98 6.34 -6.17
C GLY A 31 5.84 6.49 -4.91
N ALA A 32 5.45 7.39 -4.00
CA ALA A 32 6.19 7.60 -2.76
C ALA A 32 6.22 6.36 -1.85
N LEU A 33 5.16 5.55 -1.86
CA LEU A 33 5.15 4.26 -1.19
C LEU A 33 6.08 3.25 -1.88
N GLU A 34 6.02 3.14 -3.21
CA GLU A 34 6.85 2.22 -4.00
C GLU A 34 8.34 2.45 -3.74
N ASP A 35 8.80 3.71 -3.78
CA ASP A 35 10.18 4.09 -3.46
C ASP A 35 10.62 3.56 -2.08
N LEU A 36 9.75 3.67 -1.06
CA LEU A 36 10.05 3.19 0.28
C LEU A 36 10.05 1.65 0.36
N LEU A 37 9.09 0.99 -0.26
CA LEU A 37 9.01 -0.47 -0.27
C LEU A 37 10.22 -1.07 -0.98
N ASP A 38 10.65 -0.47 -2.08
CA ASP A 38 11.73 -0.98 -2.92
C ASP A 38 13.13 -0.63 -2.39
N GLU A 39 13.36 0.62 -1.99
CA GLU A 39 14.70 1.10 -1.65
C GLU A 39 15.03 1.02 -0.16
N LYS A 40 14.03 1.19 0.71
CA LYS A 40 14.25 1.26 2.17
C LYS A 40 13.92 -0.05 2.86
N TYR A 41 12.76 -0.63 2.55
CA TYR A 41 12.26 -1.81 3.25
C TYR A 41 12.55 -3.12 2.50
N PHE A 42 12.90 -3.05 1.21
CA PHE A 42 13.12 -4.20 0.33
C PHE A 42 11.99 -5.24 0.42
N VAL A 43 10.74 -4.75 0.41
CA VAL A 43 9.53 -5.56 0.57
C VAL A 43 9.05 -6.01 -0.81
N LEU A 44 8.86 -7.31 -0.97
CA LEU A 44 8.24 -7.85 -2.18
C LEU A 44 6.72 -7.65 -2.14
N TYR A 45 6.16 -7.19 -3.25
CA TYR A 45 4.74 -7.04 -3.44
C TYR A 45 4.33 -7.34 -4.89
N TRP A 46 3.06 -7.66 -5.09
CA TRP A 46 2.41 -7.66 -6.39
C TRP A 46 1.43 -6.49 -6.47
N LYS A 47 1.34 -5.85 -7.64
CA LYS A 47 0.52 -4.66 -7.86
C LYS A 47 -0.64 -4.94 -8.82
N SER A 48 -1.80 -4.40 -8.49
CA SER A 48 -2.99 -4.35 -9.35
C SER A 48 -3.55 -2.94 -9.40
N THR A 49 -4.21 -2.60 -10.50
CA THR A 49 -4.92 -1.33 -10.66
C THR A 49 -6.42 -1.61 -10.82
N PRO A 50 -7.19 -1.61 -9.72
CA PRO A 50 -8.65 -1.74 -9.77
C PRO A 50 -9.27 -0.68 -10.68
N PRO A 51 -10.36 -0.99 -11.42
CA PRO A 51 -11.01 -0.05 -12.34
C PRO A 51 -11.36 1.30 -11.72
N GLU A 52 -11.75 1.32 -10.45
CA GLU A 52 -12.12 2.53 -9.73
C GLU A 52 -10.94 3.43 -9.32
N LEU A 53 -9.69 2.95 -9.47
CA LEU A 53 -8.47 3.71 -9.15
C LEU A 53 -7.71 4.18 -10.40
N VAL A 54 -8.12 3.73 -11.59
CA VAL A 54 -7.42 4.02 -12.86
C VAL A 54 -7.29 5.52 -13.11
N ASP A 55 -8.37 6.27 -12.89
CA ASP A 55 -8.41 7.72 -13.19
C ASP A 55 -7.48 8.53 -12.27
N ASP A 56 -7.25 8.06 -11.05
CA ASP A 56 -6.38 8.72 -10.07
C ASP A 56 -4.96 8.14 -10.04
N GLY A 57 -4.71 7.07 -10.80
CA GLY A 57 -3.44 6.34 -10.82
C GLY A 57 -3.12 5.56 -9.54
N GLY A 58 -4.13 5.33 -8.69
CA GLY A 58 -4.01 4.54 -7.47
C GLY A 58 -3.86 3.04 -7.73
N ASN A 59 -3.42 2.28 -6.72
CA ASN A 59 -3.14 0.85 -6.85
C ASN A 59 -3.48 0.06 -5.58
N GLU A 60 -3.61 -1.25 -5.76
CA GLU A 60 -3.56 -2.23 -4.68
C GLU A 60 -2.22 -2.97 -4.67
N TYR A 61 -1.71 -3.20 -3.47
CA TYR A 61 -0.42 -3.84 -3.23
C TYR A 61 -0.62 -5.07 -2.35
N TYR A 62 -0.24 -6.23 -2.85
CA TYR A 62 -0.44 -7.54 -2.22
C TYR A 62 0.90 -8.12 -1.79
N PHE A 63 1.04 -8.49 -0.51
CA PHE A 63 2.32 -8.86 0.10
C PHE A 63 2.50 -10.38 0.28
N GLY A 64 1.49 -11.18 -0.09
CA GLY A 64 1.52 -12.63 0.01
C GLY A 64 1.27 -13.15 1.43
N ASN A 65 0.80 -14.41 1.53
CA ASN A 65 0.36 -15.02 2.79
C ASN A 65 1.44 -15.14 3.89
N ALA A 66 2.72 -15.09 3.52
CA ALA A 66 3.82 -15.14 4.47
C ALA A 66 4.09 -13.79 5.17
N ALA A 67 3.56 -12.69 4.64
CA ALA A 67 3.75 -11.38 5.21
C ALA A 67 2.98 -11.22 6.52
N ASP A 68 3.61 -10.57 7.50
CA ASP A 68 3.00 -10.27 8.79
C ASP A 68 2.18 -8.96 8.68
N PRO A 69 0.84 -9.01 8.76
CA PRO A 69 0.00 -7.83 8.59
C PRO A 69 0.20 -6.78 9.68
N VAL A 70 0.59 -7.18 10.90
CA VAL A 70 0.83 -6.26 12.01
C VAL A 70 2.11 -5.47 11.77
N LYS A 71 3.18 -6.15 11.31
CA LYS A 71 4.43 -5.47 10.95
C LYS A 71 4.27 -4.57 9.74
N LEU A 72 3.53 -5.01 8.71
CA LEU A 72 3.20 -4.17 7.57
C LEU A 72 2.45 -2.91 8.00
N GLN A 73 1.44 -3.04 8.87
CA GLN A 73 0.72 -1.89 9.37
C GLN A 73 1.63 -0.92 10.15
N PHE A 74 2.56 -1.44 10.95
CA PHE A 74 3.53 -0.63 11.67
C PHE A 74 4.47 0.14 10.73
N ILE A 75 4.96 -0.50 9.66
CA ILE A 75 5.76 0.16 8.64
C ILE A 75 4.95 1.29 8.01
N LEU A 76 3.73 1.00 7.56
CA LEU A 76 2.86 1.99 6.94
C LEU A 76 2.64 3.16 7.89
N ASP A 77 2.29 2.93 9.15
CA ASP A 77 2.06 3.97 10.16
C ASP A 77 3.28 4.88 10.38
N SER A 78 4.49 4.38 10.16
CA SER A 78 5.73 5.17 10.29
C SER A 78 6.01 6.11 9.11
N ILE A 79 5.31 5.95 7.99
CA ILE A 79 5.49 6.75 6.79
C ILE A 79 4.71 8.07 6.92
N VAL A 80 5.44 9.18 6.80
CA VAL A 80 4.94 10.55 6.76
C VAL A 80 5.43 11.18 5.45
N PHE A 81 4.52 11.76 4.69
CA PHE A 81 4.82 12.53 3.49
C PHE A 81 4.57 14.02 3.78
N ASP A 82 5.41 14.88 3.22
CA ASP A 82 5.35 16.35 3.38
C ASP A 82 4.34 17.01 2.43
#